data_AF-A0A250DRU6-F1
#
_entry.id   AF-A0A250DRU6-F1
#
_cell.length_a   1.000
_cell.length_b   1.000
_cell.length_c   1.000
_cell.angle_alpha   90.00
_cell.angle_beta   90.00
_cell.angle_gamma   90.00
#
_symmetry.space_group_name_H-M   'P 1'
#
loop_
_entity.id
_entity.type
_entity.pdbx_description
1 polymer ?
#
loop_
_entity_poly.entity_id
_entity_poly.type
_entity_poly.pdbx_seq_one_letter_code
_entity_poly.pdbx_strand_id
1 'polypeptide(L)'
;MIRVATALVSLAVIAGCAGKLDYVRPTTPTSVENTKVINKSRQAVWDAAVPQLGKEFFVINNLDKSSGLINISYSGDPEKYVDCGRIVSYVKNARGERTYDFPAARQQMDYEIMTSNLFFLSRQMNLDGRVNLIFEEIGPEQTRVSANTRYALRLEQTTRDVHGRSVNNGATNVAFNTNTSASFPRADNSNEPVSCRSTGQLEKDLLSNIR
;
A
#
# COMPACT_ATOMS: atom_id res chain seq x y z
N MET A 1 -64.44 -6.23 -43.64
CA MET A 1 -64.09 -7.08 -42.47
C MET A 1 -62.58 -7.31 -42.49
N ILE A 2 -61.87 -6.77 -41.49
CA ILE A 2 -60.70 -7.30 -40.73
C ILE A 2 -59.65 -8.11 -41.54
N ARG A 3 -58.33 -7.82 -41.56
CA ARG A 3 -57.39 -7.70 -40.41
C ARG A 3 -56.09 -7.02 -40.84
N VAL A 4 -55.72 -5.95 -40.12
CA VAL A 4 -54.38 -5.36 -40.13
C VAL A 4 -53.50 -6.18 -39.21
N ALA A 5 -52.44 -6.79 -39.73
CA ALA A 5 -51.48 -7.56 -38.96
C ALA A 5 -50.36 -6.63 -38.44
N THR A 6 -50.42 -6.30 -37.16
CA THR A 6 -49.40 -5.50 -36.45
C THR A 6 -48.21 -6.41 -36.13
N ALA A 7 -47.10 -6.25 -36.85
CA ALA A 7 -45.84 -6.90 -36.52
C ALA A 7 -45.18 -6.15 -35.35
N LEU A 8 -45.28 -6.69 -34.13
CA LEU A 8 -44.52 -6.21 -32.98
C LEU A 8 -43.05 -6.66 -33.13
N VAL A 9 -42.17 -5.73 -33.49
CA VAL A 9 -40.72 -5.93 -33.45
C VAL A 9 -40.28 -5.74 -31.99
N SER A 10 -40.07 -6.85 -31.29
CA SER A 10 -39.51 -6.87 -29.94
C SER A 10 -38.04 -6.46 -29.98
N LEU A 11 -37.74 -5.17 -29.79
CA LEU A 11 -36.39 -4.68 -29.50
C LEU A 11 -35.98 -5.18 -28.12
N ALA A 12 -35.38 -6.37 -28.05
CA ALA A 12 -34.70 -6.84 -26.86
C ALA A 12 -33.47 -5.95 -26.64
N VAL A 13 -33.57 -5.00 -25.70
CA VAL A 13 -32.41 -4.22 -25.23
C VAL A 13 -31.51 -5.20 -24.51
N ILE A 14 -30.50 -5.71 -25.21
CA ILE A 14 -29.43 -6.51 -24.62
C ILE A 14 -28.67 -5.56 -23.69
N ALA A 15 -29.02 -5.57 -22.40
CA ALA A 15 -28.21 -4.92 -21.38
C ALA A 15 -26.87 -5.68 -21.33
N GLY A 16 -25.89 -5.20 -22.09
CA GLY A 16 -24.57 -5.81 -22.14
C GLY A 16 -23.87 -5.71 -20.79
N CYS A 17 -23.33 -6.82 -20.31
CA CYS A 17 -22.36 -6.80 -19.23
C CYS A 17 -21.06 -6.16 -19.75
N ALA A 18 -20.50 -5.24 -18.99
CA ALA A 18 -19.23 -4.59 -19.32
C ALA A 18 -18.38 -4.46 -18.06
N GLY A 19 -17.07 -4.51 -18.23
CA GLY A 19 -16.13 -4.42 -17.12
C GLY A 19 -14.81 -3.82 -17.56
N LYS A 20 -14.19 -3.07 -16.65
CA LYS A 20 -12.86 -2.50 -16.84
C LYS A 20 -12.13 -2.49 -15.52
N LEU A 21 -10.89 -2.97 -15.51
CA LEU A 21 -9.99 -2.88 -14.38
C LEU A 21 -8.76 -2.09 -14.80
N ASP A 22 -8.60 -0.91 -14.24
CA ASP A 22 -7.47 -0.02 -14.48
C ASP A 22 -6.56 0.06 -13.26
N TYR A 23 -5.27 0.14 -13.53
CA TYR A 23 -4.25 0.43 -12.54
C TYR A 23 -3.57 1.74 -12.90
N VAL A 24 -3.47 2.66 -11.93
CA VAL A 24 -2.76 3.93 -12.07
C VAL A 24 -1.53 3.88 -11.17
N ARG A 25 -0.35 3.75 -11.78
CA ARG A 25 0.94 3.74 -11.09
C ARG A 25 1.22 5.06 -10.35
N PRO A 26 2.02 5.03 -9.26
CA PRO A 26 2.55 6.24 -8.64
C PRO A 26 3.25 7.15 -9.65
N THR A 27 2.85 8.42 -9.72
CA THR A 27 3.34 9.39 -10.73
C THR A 27 4.59 10.15 -10.30
N THR A 28 4.84 10.29 -8.99
CA THR A 28 5.92 11.15 -8.50
C THR A 28 7.06 10.30 -7.91
N PRO A 29 8.29 10.44 -8.40
CA PRO A 29 9.47 10.02 -7.64
C PRO A 29 9.63 11.00 -6.48
N THR A 30 9.16 10.62 -5.29
CA THR A 30 9.49 11.34 -4.07
C THR A 30 10.84 10.82 -3.61
N SER A 31 11.89 11.64 -3.68
CA SER A 31 13.09 11.40 -2.89
C SER A 31 12.69 11.57 -1.43
N VAL A 32 12.70 10.47 -0.69
CA VAL A 32 12.42 10.46 0.74
C VAL A 32 13.62 11.06 1.47
N GLU A 33 13.39 12.18 2.15
CA GLU A 33 14.31 12.67 3.16
C GLU A 33 14.26 11.75 4.38
N ASN A 34 15.35 11.02 4.58
CA ASN A 34 15.46 10.04 5.65
C ASN A 34 16.55 10.41 6.67
N THR A 35 16.95 11.68 6.70
CA THR A 35 18.01 12.18 7.58
C THR A 35 17.59 13.50 8.23
N LYS A 36 17.98 13.69 9.48
CA LYS A 36 17.79 14.92 10.24
C LYS A 36 19.09 15.31 10.94
N VAL A 37 19.48 16.58 10.84
CA VAL A 37 20.61 17.12 11.60
C VAL A 37 20.09 17.90 12.81
N ILE A 38 20.70 17.65 13.97
CA ILE A 38 20.31 18.24 15.25
C ILE A 38 21.55 18.88 15.88
N ASN A 39 21.43 20.14 16.26
CA ASN A 39 22.53 20.93 16.86
C ASN A 39 22.66 20.65 18.36
N LYS A 40 22.97 19.39 18.69
CA LYS A 40 23.31 18.90 20.03
C LYS A 40 24.29 17.73 19.89
N SER A 41 25.07 17.48 20.94
CA SER A 41 25.91 16.27 21.03
C SER A 41 25.09 14.97 20.88
N ARG A 42 25.73 13.93 20.34
CA ARG A 42 25.11 12.63 20.08
C ARG A 42 24.46 12.04 21.33
N GLN A 43 25.13 12.22 22.47
CA GLN A 43 24.68 11.75 23.77
C GLN A 43 23.35 12.40 24.18
N ALA A 44 23.24 13.72 24.04
CA ALA A 44 22.02 14.45 24.40
C ALA A 44 20.84 14.07 23.50
N VAL A 45 21.08 13.93 22.18
CA VAL A 45 20.04 13.51 21.22
C VAL A 45 19.58 12.08 21.50
N TRP A 46 20.52 11.17 21.78
CA TRP A 46 20.22 9.78 22.12
C TRP A 46 19.32 9.68 23.36
N ASP A 47 19.72 10.33 24.46
CA ASP A 47 18.99 10.26 25.72
C ASP A 47 17.58 10.86 25.61
N ALA A 48 17.40 11.86 24.74
CA ALA A 48 16.09 12.43 24.44
C ALA A 48 15.24 11.56 23.50
N ALA A 49 15.86 10.84 22.56
CA ALA A 49 15.17 10.03 21.55
C ALA A 49 14.54 8.77 22.14
N VAL A 50 15.28 8.03 22.97
CA VAL A 50 14.85 6.70 23.46
C VAL A 50 13.49 6.74 24.17
N PRO A 51 13.21 7.68 25.10
CA PRO A 51 11.91 7.74 25.77
C PRO A 51 10.75 8.16 24.84
N GLN A 52 11.03 8.89 23.76
CA GLN A 52 10.00 9.31 22.81
C GLN A 52 9.64 8.16 21.87
N LEU A 53 10.65 7.45 21.36
CA LEU A 53 10.46 6.30 20.48
C LEU A 53 9.70 5.16 21.17
N GLY A 54 9.85 5.00 22.49
CA GLY A 54 9.10 4.02 23.27
C GLY A 54 7.63 4.35 23.55
N LYS A 55 7.17 5.58 23.24
CA LYS A 55 5.75 6.00 23.42
C LYS A 55 4.91 5.85 22.17
N GLU A 56 5.56 5.62 21.02
CA GLU A 56 4.92 5.52 19.72
C GLU A 56 4.42 4.10 19.44
N PHE A 57 3.65 3.92 18.37
CA PHE A 57 3.16 2.62 17.88
C PHE A 57 4.27 1.67 17.37
N PHE A 58 5.53 1.98 17.65
CA PHE A 58 6.68 1.26 17.17
C PHE A 58 7.26 0.35 18.25
N VAL A 59 7.78 -0.80 17.84
CA VAL A 59 8.46 -1.73 18.75
C VAL A 59 9.97 -1.53 18.61
N ILE A 60 10.64 -1.14 19.70
CA ILE A 60 12.10 -1.12 19.77
C ILE A 60 12.57 -2.58 19.90
N ASN A 61 13.27 -3.08 18.89
CA ASN A 61 13.77 -4.46 18.85
C ASN A 61 15.17 -4.58 19.45
N ASN A 62 16.01 -3.57 19.21
CA ASN A 62 17.37 -3.52 19.71
C ASN A 62 17.85 -2.08 19.87
N LEU A 63 18.72 -1.86 20.84
CA LEU A 63 19.32 -0.56 21.12
C LEU A 63 20.79 -0.75 21.50
N ASP A 64 21.69 -0.14 20.74
CA ASP A 64 23.12 -0.13 21.04
C ASP A 64 23.66 1.30 21.00
N LYS A 65 23.87 1.85 22.20
CA LYS A 65 24.36 3.20 22.42
C LYS A 65 25.79 3.42 21.93
N SER A 66 26.61 2.36 21.94
CA SER A 66 28.01 2.45 21.53
C SER A 66 28.12 2.67 20.03
N SER A 67 27.35 1.92 19.23
CA SER A 67 27.27 2.07 17.78
C SER A 67 26.32 3.20 17.33
N GLY A 68 25.47 3.71 18.22
CA GLY A 68 24.46 4.71 17.86
C GLY A 68 23.32 4.12 17.04
N LEU A 69 23.02 2.83 17.21
CA LEU A 69 22.01 2.12 16.43
C LEU A 69 20.76 1.81 17.27
N ILE A 70 19.58 2.10 16.70
CA ILE A 70 18.29 1.67 17.24
C ILE A 70 17.52 0.96 16.12
N ASN A 71 17.13 -0.28 16.36
CA ASN A 71 16.31 -1.05 15.43
C ASN A 71 14.86 -1.00 15.87
N ILE A 72 14.00 -0.52 14.99
CA ILE A 72 12.58 -0.28 15.23
C ILE A 72 11.75 -1.06 14.22
N SER A 73 10.61 -1.59 14.64
CA SER A 73 9.66 -2.24 13.76
C SER A 73 8.28 -1.61 13.84
N TYR A 74 7.62 -1.60 12.70
CA TYR A 74 6.22 -1.25 12.50
C TYR A 74 5.53 -2.45 11.84
N SER A 75 4.33 -2.78 12.29
CA SER A 75 3.46 -3.74 11.60
C SER A 75 2.04 -3.18 11.57
N GLY A 76 1.42 -3.11 10.40
CA GLY A 76 0.06 -2.59 10.27
C GLY A 76 -0.35 -2.14 8.88
N ASP A 77 -1.20 -1.12 8.84
CA ASP A 77 -1.79 -0.54 7.63
C ASP A 77 -0.71 0.11 6.73
N PRO A 78 -0.58 -0.34 5.46
CA PRO A 78 0.37 0.26 4.52
C PRO A 78 -0.03 1.64 4.00
N GLU A 79 -1.32 2.02 4.03
CA GLU A 79 -1.90 3.10 3.19
C GLU A 79 -1.19 4.45 3.39
N LYS A 80 -0.72 4.75 4.62
CA LYS A 80 0.02 5.99 4.93
C LYS A 80 1.50 5.96 4.50
N TYR A 81 2.11 4.77 4.49
CA TYR A 81 3.58 4.61 4.41
C TYR A 81 4.07 4.14 3.06
N VAL A 82 3.18 3.57 2.25
CA VAL A 82 3.49 3.02 0.94
C VAL A 82 2.51 3.53 -0.09
N ASP A 83 3.05 4.02 -1.21
CA ASP A 83 2.28 4.33 -2.40
C ASP A 83 2.41 3.18 -3.41
N CYS A 84 1.33 2.43 -3.59
CA CYS A 84 1.22 1.41 -4.63
C CYS A 84 0.41 1.88 -5.84
N GLY A 85 0.04 3.16 -5.91
CA GLY A 85 -0.85 3.72 -6.94
C GLY A 85 -2.33 3.53 -6.58
N ARG A 86 -3.18 3.47 -7.60
CA ARG A 86 -4.63 3.33 -7.46
C ARG A 86 -5.18 2.20 -8.32
N ILE A 87 -6.25 1.57 -7.84
CA ILE A 87 -7.05 0.59 -8.59
C ILE A 87 -8.41 1.20 -8.85
N VAL A 88 -8.84 1.15 -10.11
CA VAL A 88 -10.17 1.56 -10.54
C VAL A 88 -10.86 0.37 -11.20
N SER A 89 -11.96 -0.11 -10.62
CA SER A 89 -12.76 -1.20 -11.18
C SER A 89 -14.15 -0.71 -11.54
N TYR A 90 -14.53 -0.83 -12.81
CA TYR A 90 -15.87 -0.58 -13.31
C TYR A 90 -16.56 -1.90 -13.64
N VAL A 91 -17.81 -2.03 -13.20
CA VAL A 91 -18.64 -3.22 -13.42
C VAL A 91 -20.06 -2.80 -13.81
N LYS A 92 -20.55 -3.34 -14.91
CA LYS A 92 -21.94 -3.24 -15.38
C LYS A 92 -22.52 -4.62 -15.59
N ASN A 93 -23.65 -4.90 -14.93
CA ASN A 93 -24.41 -6.15 -15.06
C ASN A 93 -25.91 -5.91 -14.81
N ALA A 94 -26.70 -6.98 -14.74
CA ALA A 94 -28.13 -6.92 -14.42
C ALA A 94 -28.46 -6.20 -13.09
N ARG A 95 -27.51 -6.11 -12.16
CA ARG A 95 -27.65 -5.39 -10.88
C ARG A 95 -27.26 -3.91 -10.98
N GLY A 96 -27.00 -3.39 -12.19
CA GLY A 96 -26.59 -2.00 -12.43
C GLY A 96 -25.07 -1.79 -12.56
N GLU A 97 -24.69 -0.53 -12.51
CA GLU A 97 -23.32 -0.04 -12.68
C GLU A 97 -22.67 0.28 -11.32
N ARG A 98 -21.39 -0.09 -11.15
CA ARG A 98 -20.58 0.18 -9.96
C ARG A 98 -19.17 0.57 -10.38
N THR A 99 -18.60 1.56 -9.67
CA THR A 99 -17.20 1.95 -9.82
C THR A 99 -16.54 1.93 -8.45
N TYR A 100 -15.43 1.20 -8.33
CA TYR A 100 -14.58 1.16 -7.15
C TYR A 100 -13.29 1.91 -7.47
N ASP A 101 -12.92 2.89 -6.65
CA ASP A 101 -11.68 3.65 -6.80
C ASP A 101 -10.99 3.80 -5.45
N PHE A 102 -9.82 3.19 -5.30
CA PHE A 102 -9.11 3.12 -4.03
C PHE A 102 -7.59 3.05 -4.18
N PRO A 103 -6.82 3.50 -3.16
CA PRO A 103 -5.37 3.29 -3.11
C PRO A 103 -5.04 1.80 -3.16
N ALA A 104 -4.11 1.41 -4.02
CA ALA A 104 -3.72 0.01 -4.16
C ALA A 104 -3.06 -0.56 -2.88
N ALA A 105 -2.56 0.31 -2.01
CA ALA A 105 -1.95 0.01 -0.71
C ALA A 105 -2.96 -0.09 0.45
N ARG A 106 -4.26 0.10 0.20
CA ARG A 106 -5.31 0.02 1.22
C ARG A 106 -5.27 -1.33 1.95
N GLN A 107 -5.29 -1.29 3.29
CA GLN A 107 -5.16 -2.49 4.12
C GLN A 107 -6.25 -3.53 3.83
N GLN A 108 -7.51 -3.13 3.66
CA GLN A 108 -8.59 -4.07 3.37
C GLN A 108 -9.58 -3.46 2.37
N MET A 109 -9.94 -4.22 1.34
CA MET A 109 -10.91 -3.77 0.35
C MET A 109 -11.65 -4.95 -0.29
N ASP A 110 -12.98 -4.83 -0.37
CA ASP A 110 -13.83 -5.71 -1.15
C ASP A 110 -14.32 -4.97 -2.40
N TYR A 111 -14.16 -5.57 -3.58
CA TYR A 111 -14.56 -4.96 -4.84
C TYR A 111 -14.96 -6.01 -5.87
N GLU A 112 -15.69 -5.57 -6.89
CA GLU A 112 -16.11 -6.45 -7.99
C GLU A 112 -15.23 -6.20 -9.21
N ILE A 113 -14.97 -7.25 -9.98
CA ILE A 113 -14.42 -7.15 -11.33
C ILE A 113 -15.34 -7.89 -12.30
N MET A 114 -15.41 -7.39 -13.53
CA MET A 114 -16.16 -8.02 -14.60
C MET A 114 -15.22 -8.29 -15.75
N THR A 115 -14.98 -9.57 -16.04
CA THR A 115 -14.24 -10.04 -17.22
C THR A 115 -15.21 -10.75 -18.15
N SER A 116 -15.04 -12.06 -18.38
CA SER A 116 -16.08 -12.92 -18.95
C SER A 116 -17.18 -13.26 -17.93
N ASN A 117 -16.85 -13.20 -16.63
CA ASN A 117 -17.75 -13.45 -15.52
C ASN A 117 -17.58 -12.36 -14.46
N LEU A 118 -18.58 -12.25 -13.59
CA LEU A 118 -18.52 -11.40 -12.40
C LEU A 118 -17.78 -12.14 -11.27
N PHE A 119 -16.78 -11.47 -10.69
CA PHE A 119 -16.06 -11.94 -9.52
C PHE A 119 -16.08 -10.90 -8.40
N PHE A 120 -16.11 -11.41 -7.17
CA PHE A 120 -16.00 -10.63 -5.94
C PHE A 120 -14.61 -10.88 -5.36
N LEU A 121 -13.83 -9.82 -5.20
CA LEU A 121 -12.48 -9.88 -4.67
C LEU A 121 -12.49 -9.31 -3.27
N SER A 122 -11.92 -10.05 -2.33
CA SER A 122 -11.57 -9.57 -1.00
C SER A 122 -10.06 -9.55 -0.88
N ARG A 123 -9.48 -8.39 -0.59
CA ARG A 123 -8.03 -8.23 -0.47
C ARG A 123 -7.64 -7.69 0.90
N GLN A 124 -6.52 -8.18 1.41
CA GLN A 124 -5.90 -7.67 2.63
C GLN A 124 -4.41 -7.45 2.39
N MET A 125 -3.91 -6.25 2.67
CA MET A 125 -2.50 -5.89 2.57
C MET A 125 -1.97 -5.43 3.93
N ASN A 126 -0.85 -5.99 4.36
CA ASN A 126 -0.17 -5.58 5.59
C ASN A 126 1.27 -5.16 5.28
N LEU A 127 1.76 -4.19 6.04
CA LEU A 127 3.13 -3.72 6.00
C LEU A 127 3.87 -4.17 7.25
N ASP A 128 5.04 -4.79 7.06
CA ASP A 128 6.08 -4.91 8.06
C ASP A 128 7.24 -3.97 7.69
N GLY A 129 7.38 -2.88 8.45
CA GLY A 129 8.46 -1.91 8.32
C GLY A 129 9.56 -2.20 9.34
N ARG A 130 10.81 -2.32 8.88
CA ARG A 130 12.00 -2.43 9.75
C ARG A 130 12.90 -1.22 9.52
N VAL A 131 13.10 -0.43 10.56
CA VAL A 131 13.85 0.83 10.51
C VAL A 131 15.10 0.72 11.35
N ASN A 132 16.23 1.07 10.74
CA ASN A 132 17.49 1.27 11.44
C ASN A 132 17.70 2.77 11.61
N LEU A 133 17.59 3.26 12.85
CA LEU A 133 17.99 4.61 13.20
C LEU A 133 19.49 4.62 13.52
N ILE A 134 20.22 5.54 12.91
CA ILE A 134 21.67 5.69 13.08
C ILE A 134 21.95 7.11 13.57
N PHE A 135 22.59 7.22 14.73
CA PHE A 135 22.98 8.48 15.36
C PHE A 135 24.48 8.68 15.19
N GLU A 136 24.85 9.59 14.29
CA GLU A 136 26.24 9.87 13.91
C GLU A 136 26.65 11.24 14.44
N GLU A 137 27.81 11.32 15.10
CA GLU A 137 28.41 12.60 15.45
C GLU A 137 29.07 13.20 14.20
N ILE A 138 28.60 14.37 13.78
CA ILE A 138 29.16 15.11 12.64
C ILE A 138 29.86 16.41 13.07
N GLY A 139 29.88 16.66 14.38
CA GLY A 139 30.61 17.72 15.05
C GLY A 139 30.36 17.67 16.56
N PRO A 140 31.10 18.43 17.39
CA PRO A 140 31.03 18.35 18.85
C PRO A 140 29.62 18.55 19.42
N GLU A 141 28.83 19.42 18.79
CA GLU A 141 27.44 19.73 19.14
C GLU A 141 26.52 19.52 17.93
N GLN A 142 26.84 18.53 17.10
CA GLN A 142 26.03 18.24 15.92
C GLN A 142 25.91 16.76 15.67
N THR A 143 24.67 16.30 15.65
CA THR A 143 24.32 14.89 15.43
C THR A 143 23.48 14.78 14.16
N ARG A 144 23.84 13.83 13.30
CA ARG A 144 23.02 13.38 12.19
C ARG A 144 22.26 12.13 12.63
N VAL A 145 20.96 12.12 12.41
CA VAL A 145 20.11 10.96 12.63
C VAL A 145 19.57 10.50 11.29
N SER A 146 19.83 9.26 10.91
CA SER A 146 19.37 8.67 9.66
C SER A 146 18.40 7.52 9.93
N ALA A 147 17.28 7.45 9.21
CA ALA A 147 16.26 6.41 9.30
C ALA A 147 16.27 5.57 8.02
N ASN A 148 16.87 4.38 8.07
CA ASN A 148 16.91 3.49 6.92
C ASN A 148 15.84 2.42 7.06
N THR A 149 14.82 2.46 6.20
CA THR A 149 13.69 1.54 6.29
C THR A 149 13.76 0.46 5.23
N ARG A 150 13.46 -0.78 5.64
CA ARG A 150 13.04 -1.87 4.75
C ARG A 150 11.54 -2.09 4.93
N TYR A 151 10.80 -1.95 3.83
CA TYR A 151 9.38 -2.24 3.75
C TYR A 151 9.19 -3.66 3.22
N ALA A 152 8.37 -4.46 3.90
CA ALA A 152 7.90 -5.75 3.42
C ALA A 152 6.37 -5.74 3.40
N LEU A 153 5.79 -5.87 2.22
CA LEU A 153 4.34 -5.93 2.03
C LEU A 153 3.91 -7.37 1.82
N ARG A 154 2.81 -7.74 2.46
CA ARG A 154 2.11 -9.00 2.25
C ARG A 154 0.70 -8.71 1.75
N LEU A 155 0.36 -9.23 0.58
CA LEU A 155 -0.97 -9.13 -0.02
C LEU A 155 -1.62 -10.51 -0.04
N GLU A 156 -2.81 -10.61 0.53
CA GLU A 156 -3.68 -11.78 0.46
C GLU A 156 -4.93 -11.42 -0.32
N GLN A 157 -5.39 -12.35 -1.15
CA GLN A 157 -6.58 -12.14 -1.96
C GLN A 157 -7.43 -13.39 -2.03
N THR A 158 -8.73 -13.22 -1.84
CA THR A 158 -9.73 -14.25 -2.08
C THR A 158 -10.62 -13.81 -3.22
N THR A 159 -10.77 -14.68 -4.22
CA THR A 159 -11.68 -14.46 -5.34
C THR A 159 -12.89 -15.38 -5.19
N ARG A 160 -14.10 -14.82 -5.27
CA ARG A 160 -15.36 -15.56 -5.24
C ARG A 160 -16.13 -15.33 -6.53
N ASP A 161 -16.74 -16.38 -7.08
CA ASP A 161 -17.62 -16.27 -8.23
C ASP A 161 -19.11 -16.11 -7.85
N VAL A 162 -19.97 -15.94 -8.85
CA VAL A 162 -21.42 -15.79 -8.65
C VAL A 162 -22.11 -17.05 -8.10
N HIS A 163 -21.47 -18.22 -8.17
CA HIS A 163 -21.98 -19.47 -7.62
C HIS A 163 -21.52 -19.69 -6.17
N GLY A 164 -20.80 -18.72 -5.58
CA GLY A 164 -20.28 -18.80 -4.23
C GLY A 164 -19.00 -19.64 -4.10
N ARG A 165 -18.43 -20.12 -5.21
CA ARG A 165 -17.14 -20.83 -5.18
C ARG A 165 -16.05 -19.81 -4.89
N SER A 166 -15.20 -20.13 -3.92
CA SER A 166 -14.15 -19.23 -3.43
C SER A 166 -12.79 -19.87 -3.62
N VAL A 167 -11.83 -19.11 -4.13
CA VAL A 167 -10.41 -19.48 -4.25
C VAL A 167 -9.61 -18.48 -3.44
N ASN A 168 -8.78 -18.98 -2.52
CA ASN A 168 -7.76 -18.16 -1.88
C ASN A 168 -6.52 -18.20 -2.79
N ASN A 169 -6.09 -17.03 -3.26
CA ASN A 169 -4.99 -16.90 -4.23
C ASN A 169 -3.61 -16.98 -3.55
N GLY A 170 -3.56 -17.23 -2.24
CA GLY A 170 -2.35 -17.26 -1.44
C GLY A 170 -1.84 -15.87 -1.08
N ALA A 171 -0.85 -15.84 -0.18
CA ALA A 171 -0.14 -14.62 0.18
C ALA A 171 1.01 -14.36 -0.80
N THR A 172 1.04 -13.17 -1.39
CA THR A 172 2.17 -12.69 -2.19
C THR A 172 2.93 -11.65 -1.40
N ASN A 173 4.26 -11.63 -1.51
CA ASN A 173 5.11 -10.72 -0.76
C ASN A 173 6.04 -9.94 -1.69
N VAL A 174 6.28 -8.68 -1.36
CA VAL A 174 7.32 -7.86 -1.98
C VAL A 174 8.05 -7.07 -0.91
N ALA A 175 9.32 -6.76 -1.15
CA ALA A 175 10.10 -5.94 -0.22
C ALA A 175 11.01 -4.97 -0.97
N PHE A 176 11.17 -3.78 -0.41
CA PHE A 176 12.01 -2.72 -0.94
C PHE A 176 12.53 -1.85 0.21
N ASN A 177 13.60 -1.10 -0.05
CA ASN A 177 14.14 -0.14 0.91
C ASN A 177 13.61 1.28 0.60
N THR A 178 13.77 2.21 1.53
CA THR A 178 13.56 3.65 1.29
C THR A 178 14.23 4.08 -0.03
N ASN A 179 13.55 4.93 -0.81
CA ASN A 179 14.00 5.39 -2.14
C ASN A 179 14.12 4.30 -3.23
N THR A 180 13.64 3.09 -2.98
CA THR A 180 13.53 2.03 -3.99
C THR A 180 12.07 1.60 -4.16
N SER A 181 11.81 0.68 -5.08
CA SER A 181 10.47 0.15 -5.35
C SER A 181 10.51 -1.34 -5.59
N ALA A 182 9.41 -2.02 -5.30
CA ALA A 182 9.16 -3.39 -5.74
C ALA A 182 7.77 -3.47 -6.36
N SER A 183 7.49 -4.53 -7.12
CA SER A 183 6.18 -4.71 -7.74
C SER A 183 5.64 -6.09 -7.45
N PHE A 184 4.35 -6.18 -7.14
CA PHE A 184 3.69 -7.48 -7.04
C PHE A 184 3.60 -8.11 -8.44
N PRO A 185 3.77 -9.44 -8.55
CA PRO A 185 3.51 -10.15 -9.79
C PRO A 185 2.04 -9.96 -10.22
N ARG A 186 1.81 -10.04 -11.53
CA ARG A 186 0.49 -9.79 -12.15
C ARG A 186 -0.58 -10.73 -11.57
N ALA A 187 -1.76 -10.19 -11.29
CA ALA A 187 -2.91 -10.97 -10.80
C ALA A 187 -3.78 -11.52 -11.95
N ASP A 188 -4.16 -10.73 -12.95
CA ASP A 188 -4.73 -11.13 -14.25
C ASP A 188 -5.01 -9.86 -15.08
N ASN A 189 -5.10 -10.01 -16.42
CA ASN A 189 -5.57 -9.11 -17.52
C ASN A 189 -5.26 -7.59 -17.52
N SER A 190 -4.65 -7.05 -16.49
CA SER A 190 -4.06 -5.72 -16.44
C SER A 190 -2.63 -5.80 -16.96
N ASN A 191 -2.29 -4.96 -17.94
CA ASN A 191 -1.00 -5.03 -18.62
C ASN A 191 0.19 -4.57 -17.74
N GLU A 192 -0.03 -4.11 -16.50
CA GLU A 192 1.01 -3.52 -15.66
C GLU A 192 1.11 -4.16 -14.26
N PRO A 193 2.33 -4.46 -13.76
CA PRO A 193 2.51 -4.92 -12.39
C PRO A 193 2.20 -3.80 -11.39
N VAL A 194 1.66 -4.16 -10.22
CA VAL A 194 1.36 -3.18 -9.15
C VAL A 194 2.68 -2.79 -8.49
N SER A 195 3.16 -1.59 -8.81
CA SER A 195 4.42 -1.04 -8.30
C SER A 195 4.20 -0.27 -7.01
N CYS A 196 4.98 -0.61 -6.00
CA CYS A 196 4.94 -0.01 -4.66
C CYS A 196 6.26 0.67 -4.32
N ARG A 197 6.16 1.83 -3.66
CA ARG A 197 7.30 2.63 -3.18
C ARG A 197 6.99 3.28 -1.83
N SER A 198 8.01 3.68 -1.11
CA SER A 198 7.88 4.38 0.17
C SER A 198 7.34 5.81 -0.04
N THR A 199 6.43 6.26 0.83
CA THR A 199 5.98 7.67 0.85
C THR A 199 6.96 8.58 1.60
N GLY A 200 7.83 8.01 2.44
CA GLY A 200 8.71 8.73 3.35
C GLY A 200 8.05 9.16 4.66
N GLN A 201 6.75 8.89 4.81
CA GLN A 201 6.01 9.31 6.00
C GLN A 201 6.45 8.55 7.26
N LEU A 202 6.93 7.31 7.12
CA LEU A 202 7.40 6.50 8.26
C LEU A 202 8.68 7.08 8.85
N GLU A 203 9.65 7.41 7.99
CA GLU A 203 10.89 8.08 8.36
C GLU A 203 10.60 9.45 8.98
N LYS A 204 9.68 10.20 8.38
CA LYS A 204 9.28 11.51 8.88
C LYS A 204 8.66 11.43 10.28
N ASP A 205 7.74 10.49 10.51
CA ASP A 205 7.11 10.30 11.82
C ASP A 205 8.17 9.99 12.88
N LEU A 206 9.09 9.08 12.59
CA LEU A 206 10.19 8.74 13.49
C LEU A 206 11.14 9.92 13.77
N LEU A 207 11.63 10.59 12.72
CA LEU A 207 12.60 11.68 12.85
C LEU A 207 11.98 12.95 13.46
N SER A 208 10.67 13.16 13.33
CA SER A 208 9.97 14.30 13.93
C SER A 208 9.99 14.26 15.47
N ASN A 209 10.05 13.05 16.04
CA ASN A 209 10.05 12.80 17.47
C ASN A 209 11.43 12.90 18.13
N ILE A 210 12.50 13.03 17.34
CA ILE A 210 13.89 13.11 17.83
C ILE A 210 14.33 14.58 17.85
N ARG A 211 14.89 15.06 18.96
CA ARG A 211 15.21 16.49 19.18
C ARG A 211 16.54 16.71 19.87
#